data_AF-A0A2M8B2T3-F1
#
_entry.id   AF-A0A2M8B2T3-F1
#
_cell.length_a   1.000
_cell.length_b   1.000
_cell.length_c   1.000
_cell.angle_alpha   90.00
_cell.angle_beta   90.00
_cell.angle_gamma   90.00
#
_symmetry.space_group_name_H-M   'P 1'
#
loop_
_entity.id
_entity.type
_entity.pdbx_description
1 polymer ?
#
loop_
_entity_poly.entity_id
_entity_poly.type
_entity_poly.pdbx_seq_one_letter_code
_entity_poly.pdbx_strand_id
1 'polypeptide(L)'
;MALIGEVFVGDILGKVVLDPRGEEIGRVQDIAVEAGARFPRAVGLFIEKKKMTRYLPWEDLSIFNKRIISSRKTEGEIPETAPSMEHLLIRKDLLDKQIVDIDGAKVVRVNDVKLTEEGGAAWVTDVDVGMRGILRRLGVERRGGAFFETIRHPLRHQLIPWQFLQPIESRLDRLTLSVSRDAVSDLHPADLAQIMSDLAPEERQDFFEKLDTETAAEALHELEPEVQADLISEMDKEQAADIIEQMPPDEAADVIADLSAEKAQELLQLMEKEEAQDIHELLHHE
;
A
#
# COMPACT_ATOMS: atom_id res chain seq x y z
N MET A 1 13.82 -13.44 -20.60
CA MET A 1 12.95 -14.03 -19.56
C MET A 1 11.60 -13.36 -19.73
N ALA A 2 10.51 -14.10 -19.87
CA ALA A 2 9.19 -13.47 -19.98
C ALA A 2 8.62 -13.31 -18.58
N LEU A 3 9.07 -12.27 -17.89
CA LEU A 3 8.30 -11.70 -16.79
C LEU A 3 7.32 -10.72 -17.44
N ILE A 4 6.06 -10.84 -17.08
CA ILE A 4 5.01 -9.98 -17.65
C ILE A 4 4.21 -9.48 -16.47
N GLY A 5 4.52 -8.26 -16.05
CA GLY A 5 3.71 -7.44 -15.16
C GLY A 5 3.91 -7.71 -13.68
N GLU A 6 2.89 -7.30 -12.92
CA GLU A 6 2.86 -7.35 -11.47
C GLU A 6 2.30 -8.69 -10.98
N VAL A 7 2.81 -9.17 -9.85
CA VAL A 7 2.31 -10.39 -9.22
C VAL A 7 2.32 -10.31 -7.70
N PHE A 8 1.27 -10.81 -7.08
CA PHE A 8 1.22 -10.98 -5.65
C PHE A 8 1.82 -12.32 -5.23
N VAL A 9 2.54 -12.34 -4.12
CA VAL A 9 3.18 -13.56 -3.62
C VAL A 9 2.15 -14.65 -3.30
N GLY A 10 0.96 -14.26 -2.79
CA GLY A 10 -0.17 -15.17 -2.60
C GLY A 10 -0.59 -15.93 -3.86
N ASP A 11 -0.44 -15.34 -5.06
CA ASP A 11 -0.74 -16.02 -6.32
C ASP A 11 0.32 -17.05 -6.72
N ILE A 12 1.55 -16.88 -6.22
CA ILE A 12 2.72 -17.67 -6.58
C ILE A 12 2.90 -18.86 -5.63
N LEU A 13 2.66 -18.67 -4.34
CA LEU A 13 2.82 -19.72 -3.35
C LEU A 13 1.98 -20.96 -3.69
N GLY A 14 2.59 -22.14 -3.59
CA GLY A 14 1.98 -23.43 -3.89
C GLY A 14 1.82 -23.77 -5.38
N LYS A 15 2.18 -22.86 -6.31
CA LYS A 15 2.19 -23.15 -7.74
C LYS A 15 3.26 -24.17 -8.10
N VAL A 16 2.94 -24.98 -9.11
CA VAL A 16 3.85 -25.94 -9.71
C VAL A 16 4.92 -25.20 -10.50
N VAL A 17 6.17 -25.64 -10.32
CA VAL A 17 7.32 -25.26 -11.13
C VAL A 17 7.63 -26.41 -12.07
N LEU A 18 7.76 -26.10 -13.36
CA LEU A 18 8.04 -27.06 -14.43
C LEU A 18 9.50 -26.94 -14.89
N ASP A 19 10.10 -28.05 -15.33
CA ASP A 19 11.39 -28.03 -16.02
C ASP A 19 11.24 -27.76 -17.53
N PRO A 20 12.35 -27.70 -18.31
CA PRO A 20 12.29 -27.53 -19.76
C PRO A 20 11.58 -28.66 -20.53
N ARG A 21 11.36 -29.83 -19.91
CA ARG A 21 10.64 -30.97 -20.48
C ARG A 21 9.15 -30.94 -20.13
N GLY A 22 8.72 -30.00 -19.30
CA GLY A 22 7.35 -29.89 -18.80
C GLY A 22 7.06 -30.79 -17.59
N GLU A 23 8.08 -31.37 -16.97
CA GLU A 23 7.93 -32.20 -15.77
C GLU A 23 7.87 -31.33 -14.51
N GLU A 24 7.01 -31.69 -13.55
CA GLU A 24 6.92 -31.00 -12.25
C GLU A 24 8.18 -31.26 -11.43
N ILE A 25 8.92 -30.20 -11.08
CA ILE A 25 10.11 -30.27 -10.22
C ILE A 25 9.83 -29.90 -8.76
N GLY A 26 8.67 -29.29 -8.50
CA GLY A 26 8.18 -28.99 -7.16
C GLY A 26 7.15 -27.88 -7.16
N ARG A 27 6.80 -27.42 -5.96
CA ARG A 27 5.88 -26.29 -5.75
C ARG A 27 6.55 -25.16 -5.00
N VAL A 28 6.24 -23.92 -5.34
CA VAL A 28 6.82 -22.76 -4.65
C VAL A 28 6.42 -22.77 -3.18
N GLN A 29 7.41 -22.88 -2.30
CA GLN A 29 7.26 -22.88 -0.86
C GLN A 29 7.46 -21.47 -0.29
N ASP A 30 8.47 -20.76 -0.80
CA ASP A 30 8.85 -19.41 -0.41
C ASP A 30 9.64 -18.70 -1.53
N ILE A 31 9.77 -17.38 -1.43
CA ILE A 31 10.54 -16.52 -2.33
C ILE A 31 11.61 -15.82 -1.50
N ALA A 32 12.87 -15.92 -1.94
CA ALA A 32 14.00 -15.26 -1.31
C ALA A 32 14.26 -13.90 -1.97
N VAL A 33 14.48 -12.88 -1.15
CA VAL A 33 14.86 -11.52 -1.59
C VAL A 33 16.11 -11.03 -0.87
N GLU A 34 16.78 -10.05 -1.48
CA GLU A 34 17.94 -9.37 -0.89
C GLU A 34 17.56 -8.69 0.44
N ALA A 35 18.34 -8.94 1.50
CA ALA A 35 18.13 -8.31 2.79
C ALA A 35 18.77 -6.90 2.82
N GLY A 36 18.11 -5.94 3.46
CA GLY A 36 18.65 -4.59 3.70
C GLY A 36 18.67 -3.65 2.50
N ALA A 37 18.13 -4.05 1.34
CA ALA A 37 18.00 -3.18 0.18
C ALA A 37 16.77 -2.27 0.26
N ARG A 38 16.87 -1.03 -0.25
CA ARG A 38 15.74 -0.10 -0.38
C ARG A 38 14.63 -0.64 -1.28
N PHE A 39 15.00 -1.43 -2.29
CA PHE A 39 14.09 -2.18 -3.15
C PHE A 39 14.60 -3.63 -3.23
N PRO A 40 14.12 -4.54 -2.36
CA PRO A 40 14.58 -5.91 -2.32
C PRO A 40 14.29 -6.63 -3.64
N ARG A 41 15.35 -7.11 -4.27
CA ARG A 41 15.25 -7.92 -5.48
C ARG A 41 15.05 -9.39 -5.13
N ALA A 42 14.20 -10.08 -5.88
CA ALA A 42 14.08 -11.53 -5.79
C ALA A 42 15.36 -12.22 -6.29
N VAL A 43 15.91 -13.11 -5.47
CA VAL A 43 17.17 -13.83 -5.74
C VAL A 43 16.96 -15.31 -6.04
N GLY A 44 15.81 -15.86 -5.66
CA GLY A 44 15.46 -17.24 -5.97
C GLY A 44 14.16 -17.71 -5.32
N LEU A 45 13.80 -18.95 -5.61
CA LEU A 45 12.62 -19.63 -5.08
C LEU A 45 13.04 -20.84 -4.24
N PHE A 46 12.39 -21.03 -3.11
CA PHE A 46 12.39 -22.32 -2.43
C PHE A 46 11.24 -23.16 -3.00
N ILE A 47 11.57 -24.33 -3.53
CA ILE A 47 10.59 -25.26 -4.10
C ILE A 47 10.56 -26.56 -3.28
N GLU A 48 9.37 -27.08 -3.01
CA GLU A 48 9.18 -28.31 -2.25
C GLU A 48 8.61 -29.42 -3.14
N LYS A 49 9.21 -30.61 -3.08
CA LYS A 49 8.69 -31.84 -3.70
C LYS A 49 8.99 -33.03 -2.79
N LYS A 50 7.95 -33.81 -2.44
CA LYS A 50 8.08 -35.01 -1.57
C LYS A 50 8.81 -34.72 -0.25
N LYS A 51 8.51 -33.59 0.41
CA LYS A 51 9.16 -33.10 1.65
C LYS A 51 10.65 -32.74 1.52
N MET A 52 11.18 -32.68 0.30
CA MET A 52 12.51 -32.15 0.04
C MET A 52 12.36 -30.73 -0.49
N THR A 53 13.05 -29.79 0.15
CA THR A 53 13.13 -28.42 -0.29
C THR A 53 14.40 -28.24 -1.12
N ARG A 54 14.30 -27.52 -2.23
CA ARG A 54 15.43 -27.13 -3.08
C ARG A 54 15.41 -25.64 -3.33
N TYR A 55 16.58 -25.06 -3.58
CA TYR A 55 16.71 -23.66 -3.93
C TYR A 55 16.93 -23.51 -5.43
N LEU A 56 16.03 -22.78 -6.10
CA LEU A 56 16.13 -22.45 -7.51
C LEU A 56 16.53 -20.97 -7.64
N PRO A 57 17.77 -20.67 -8.05
CA PRO A 57 18.22 -19.29 -8.30
C PRO A 57 17.33 -18.57 -9.32
N TRP A 58 17.18 -17.25 -9.17
CA TRP A 58 16.35 -16.45 -10.07
C TRP A 58 16.80 -16.51 -11.53
N GLU A 59 18.11 -16.50 -11.76
CA GLU A 59 18.72 -16.61 -13.10
C GLU A 59 18.40 -17.92 -13.83
N ASP A 60 18.12 -18.98 -13.09
CA ASP A 60 17.72 -20.28 -13.61
C ASP A 60 16.23 -20.35 -13.97
N LEU A 61 15.45 -19.29 -13.74
CA LEU A 61 14.07 -19.21 -14.20
C LEU A 61 14.01 -18.90 -15.70
N SER A 62 13.09 -19.56 -16.39
CA SER A 62 12.76 -19.28 -17.79
C SER A 62 11.51 -18.41 -17.90
N ILE A 63 10.48 -18.72 -17.10
CA ILE A 63 9.21 -18.00 -17.02
C ILE A 63 8.83 -17.85 -15.54
N PHE A 64 8.41 -16.64 -15.16
CA PHE A 64 7.84 -16.36 -13.85
C PHE A 64 6.67 -15.40 -14.00
N ASN A 65 5.45 -15.91 -13.83
CA ASN A 65 4.23 -15.10 -13.77
C ASN A 65 3.11 -15.83 -13.01
N LYS A 66 1.97 -15.14 -12.83
CA LYS A 66 0.79 -15.68 -12.13
C LYS A 66 0.14 -16.91 -12.76
N ARG A 67 0.58 -17.38 -13.93
CA ARG A 67 0.04 -18.58 -14.59
C ARG A 67 1.05 -19.71 -14.55
N ILE A 68 2.25 -19.46 -15.08
CA ILE A 68 3.30 -20.44 -15.34
C ILE A 68 4.57 -20.02 -14.61
N ILE A 69 5.20 -21.00 -13.95
CA ILE A 69 6.54 -20.89 -13.40
C ILE A 69 7.36 -22.04 -13.98
N SER A 70 8.47 -21.73 -14.65
CA SER A 70 9.33 -22.74 -15.24
C SER A 70 10.81 -22.45 -15.03
N SER A 71 11.56 -23.52 -14.87
CA SER A 71 13.02 -23.53 -14.74
C SER A 71 13.70 -23.77 -16.08
N ARG A 72 14.95 -23.36 -16.19
CA ARG A 72 15.90 -23.76 -17.24
C ARG A 72 16.60 -25.08 -16.90
N LYS A 73 16.52 -25.51 -15.64
CA LYS A 73 17.17 -26.71 -15.10
C LYS A 73 16.15 -27.81 -14.86
N THR A 74 16.61 -29.05 -15.00
CA THR A 74 15.86 -30.25 -14.61
C THR A 74 16.05 -30.54 -13.11
N GLU A 75 15.20 -31.40 -12.53
CA GLU A 75 15.21 -31.68 -11.09
C GLU A 75 16.59 -32.09 -10.55
N GLY A 76 17.34 -32.89 -11.32
CA GLY A 76 18.66 -33.39 -10.90
C GLY A 76 19.78 -32.35 -10.94
N GLU A 77 19.55 -31.20 -11.58
CA GLU A 77 20.53 -30.10 -11.72
C GLU A 77 20.36 -29.03 -10.63
N ILE A 78 19.28 -29.11 -9.84
CA ILE A 78 18.95 -28.13 -8.81
C ILE A 78 19.53 -28.61 -7.47
N PRO A 79 20.39 -27.81 -6.82
CA PRO A 79 20.98 -28.18 -5.54
C PRO A 79 19.91 -28.32 -4.44
N GLU A 80 20.13 -29.30 -3.55
CA GLU A 80 19.25 -29.54 -2.38
C GLU A 80 19.45 -28.52 -1.26
N THR A 81 20.60 -27.84 -1.24
CA THR A 81 20.94 -26.85 -0.21
C THR A 81 20.92 -25.44 -0.80
N ALA A 82 20.26 -24.52 -0.11
CA ALA A 82 20.36 -23.10 -0.42
C ALA A 82 21.77 -22.57 -0.14
N PRO A 83 22.23 -21.51 -0.83
CA PRO A 83 23.46 -20.81 -0.49
C PRO A 83 23.44 -20.33 0.96
N SER A 84 24.60 -20.28 1.62
CA SER A 84 24.77 -19.72 2.97
C SER A 84 24.76 -18.17 2.94
N MET A 85 23.77 -17.58 2.31
CA MET A 85 23.57 -16.13 2.26
C MET A 85 22.41 -15.75 3.17
N GLU A 86 22.54 -14.61 3.85
CA GLU A 86 21.45 -14.02 4.63
C GLU A 86 20.43 -13.42 3.66
N HIS A 87 19.41 -14.21 3.31
CA HIS A 87 18.27 -13.78 2.53
C HIS A 87 17.06 -13.56 3.41
N LEU A 88 16.21 -12.62 3.00
CA LEU A 88 14.89 -12.42 3.57
C LEU A 88 13.90 -13.33 2.84
N LEU A 89 13.13 -14.15 3.56
CA LEU A 89 12.13 -15.03 2.98
C LEU A 89 10.75 -14.39 3.08
N ILE A 90 10.07 -14.15 1.96
CA ILE A 90 8.82 -13.38 1.96
C ILE A 90 7.75 -14.08 2.81
N ARG A 91 7.50 -15.37 2.60
CA ARG A 91 6.43 -16.07 3.33
C ARG A 91 6.77 -16.23 4.81
N LYS A 92 8.00 -16.60 5.13
CA LYS A 92 8.41 -16.85 6.51
C LYS A 92 8.60 -15.56 7.31
N ASP A 93 9.23 -14.56 6.70
CA ASP A 93 9.77 -13.39 7.40
C ASP A 93 8.99 -12.10 7.12
N LEU A 94 8.08 -12.05 6.13
CA LEU A 94 7.25 -10.86 5.85
C LEU A 94 5.75 -11.13 5.99
N LEU A 95 5.23 -12.22 5.42
CA LEU A 95 3.81 -12.52 5.54
C LEU A 95 3.42 -12.74 7.00
N ASP A 96 2.23 -12.27 7.34
CA ASP A 96 1.66 -12.30 8.68
C ASP A 96 2.48 -11.56 9.76
N LYS A 97 3.48 -10.76 9.36
CA LYS A 97 4.17 -9.84 10.26
C LYS A 97 3.31 -8.62 10.55
N GLN A 98 3.50 -8.07 11.75
CA GLN A 98 2.80 -6.87 12.18
C GLN A 98 3.58 -5.63 11.72
N ILE A 99 2.84 -4.70 11.13
CA ILE A 99 3.27 -3.36 10.82
C ILE A 99 2.66 -2.43 11.87
N VAL A 100 3.51 -1.65 12.54
CA VAL A 100 3.09 -0.70 13.58
C VAL A 100 3.49 0.71 13.18
N ASP A 101 2.64 1.70 13.43
CA ASP A 101 3.02 3.11 13.27
C ASP A 101 4.12 3.52 14.29
N ILE A 102 4.94 4.51 13.96
CA ILE A 102 5.97 5.09 14.86
C ILE A 102 5.37 5.61 16.17
N ASP A 103 4.13 6.09 16.14
CA ASP A 103 3.39 6.56 17.32
C ASP A 103 2.64 5.41 18.04
N GLY A 104 2.73 4.18 17.53
CA GLY A 104 2.11 2.99 18.13
C GLY A 104 0.59 2.91 18.04
N ALA A 105 -0.05 3.86 17.33
CA ALA A 105 -1.50 4.01 17.29
C ALA A 105 -2.23 2.85 16.58
N LYS A 106 -1.61 2.27 15.54
CA LYS A 106 -2.23 1.24 14.70
C LYS A 106 -1.29 0.06 14.43
N VAL A 107 -1.80 -1.15 14.60
CA VAL A 107 -1.11 -2.41 14.28
C VAL A 107 -1.87 -3.12 13.17
N VAL A 108 -1.31 -3.15 11.97
CA VAL A 108 -1.86 -3.90 10.82
C VAL A 108 -0.96 -5.10 10.49
N ARG A 109 -1.45 -6.04 9.69
CA ARG A 109 -0.71 -7.27 9.35
C ARG A 109 -0.44 -7.33 7.85
N VAL A 110 0.76 -7.76 7.49
CA VAL A 110 1.14 -8.06 6.11
C VAL A 110 0.34 -9.27 5.61
N ASN A 111 -0.63 -9.03 4.76
CA ASN A 111 -1.46 -10.08 4.17
C ASN A 111 -0.86 -10.59 2.86
N ASP A 112 -0.22 -9.73 2.08
CA ASP A 112 0.44 -10.13 0.84
C ASP A 112 1.61 -9.20 0.51
N VAL A 113 2.42 -9.59 -0.48
CA VAL A 113 3.52 -8.77 -1.01
C VAL A 113 3.40 -8.70 -2.52
N LYS A 114 3.54 -7.50 -3.07
CA LYS A 114 3.52 -7.24 -4.51
C LYS A 114 4.95 -7.23 -5.06
N LEU A 115 5.15 -8.00 -6.12
CA LEU A 115 6.37 -8.05 -6.91
C LEU A 115 6.11 -7.42 -8.28
N THR A 116 6.96 -6.49 -8.68
CA THR A 116 6.91 -5.87 -10.01
C THR A 116 8.18 -6.24 -10.77
N GLU A 117 8.05 -6.60 -12.05
CA GLU A 117 9.22 -6.85 -12.87
C GLU A 117 9.74 -5.59 -13.55
N GLU A 118 11.05 -5.37 -13.40
CA GLU A 118 11.79 -4.37 -14.15
C GLU A 118 13.17 -4.94 -14.52
N GLY A 119 13.53 -4.87 -15.81
CA GLY A 119 14.86 -5.24 -16.30
C GLY A 119 15.22 -6.73 -16.19
N GLY A 120 14.24 -7.64 -16.18
CA GLY A 120 14.44 -9.08 -16.02
C GLY A 120 14.53 -9.57 -14.56
N ALA A 121 14.32 -8.67 -13.60
CA ALA A 121 14.32 -8.97 -12.17
C ALA A 121 12.96 -8.60 -11.55
N ALA A 122 12.52 -9.38 -10.56
CA ALA A 122 11.35 -9.00 -9.76
C ALA A 122 11.80 -8.24 -8.51
N TRP A 123 11.12 -7.13 -8.25
CA TRP A 123 11.38 -6.23 -7.13
C TRP A 123 10.17 -6.22 -6.21
N VAL A 124 10.41 -6.22 -4.90
CA VAL A 124 9.36 -5.96 -3.92
C VAL A 124 9.02 -4.48 -3.96
N THR A 125 7.80 -4.14 -4.38
CA THR A 125 7.34 -2.75 -4.49
C THR A 125 6.39 -2.36 -3.39
N ASP A 126 5.47 -3.26 -3.00
CA ASP A 126 4.38 -2.93 -2.09
C ASP A 126 4.03 -4.11 -1.16
N VAL A 127 3.44 -3.79 -0.02
CA VAL A 127 2.87 -4.74 0.93
C VAL A 127 1.37 -4.52 1.05
N ASP A 128 0.58 -5.58 0.87
CA ASP A 128 -0.88 -5.56 1.01
C ASP A 128 -1.26 -5.83 2.47
N VAL A 129 -1.96 -4.88 3.09
CA VAL A 129 -2.52 -5.01 4.45
C VAL A 129 -4.04 -5.20 4.45
N GLY A 130 -4.67 -5.23 3.27
CA GLY A 130 -6.12 -5.33 3.09
C GLY A 130 -6.66 -6.76 3.15
N MET A 131 -7.98 -6.89 3.34
CA MET A 131 -8.68 -8.19 3.42
C MET A 131 -8.61 -9.01 2.12
N ARG A 132 -8.34 -8.39 0.96
CA ARG A 132 -8.17 -9.10 -0.31
C ARG A 132 -6.95 -10.02 -0.33
N GLY A 133 -5.82 -9.61 0.26
CA GLY A 133 -4.65 -10.49 0.42
C GLY A 133 -4.98 -11.78 1.17
N ILE A 134 -5.83 -11.69 2.20
CA ILE A 134 -6.32 -12.86 2.95
C ILE A 134 -7.16 -13.78 2.05
N LEU A 135 -8.08 -13.22 1.25
CA LEU A 135 -8.94 -14.01 0.36
C LEU A 135 -8.16 -14.73 -0.75
N ARG A 136 -7.12 -14.11 -1.31
CA ARG A 136 -6.20 -14.75 -2.27
C ARG A 136 -5.49 -15.95 -1.63
N ARG A 137 -4.90 -15.77 -0.45
CA ARG A 137 -4.19 -16.84 0.28
C ARG A 137 -5.10 -18.00 0.68
N LEU A 138 -6.35 -17.73 1.01
CA LEU A 138 -7.36 -18.75 1.32
C LEU A 138 -7.96 -19.42 0.07
N GLY A 139 -7.60 -18.97 -1.15
CA GLY A 139 -8.05 -19.55 -2.41
C GLY A 139 -9.54 -19.34 -2.70
N VAL A 140 -10.15 -18.34 -2.07
CA VAL A 140 -11.60 -18.06 -2.16
C VAL A 140 -11.98 -17.51 -3.53
N GLU A 141 -11.08 -16.80 -4.21
CA GLU A 141 -11.29 -16.29 -5.58
C GLU A 141 -11.56 -17.40 -6.62
N ARG A 142 -11.19 -18.66 -6.34
CA ARG A 142 -11.45 -19.81 -7.23
C ARG A 142 -12.78 -20.52 -6.99
N ARG A 143 -13.47 -20.26 -5.86
CA ARG A 143 -14.77 -20.87 -5.54
C ARG A 143 -15.85 -19.81 -5.75
N GLY A 144 -16.44 -19.85 -6.94
CA GLY A 144 -17.29 -18.81 -7.48
C GLY A 144 -18.47 -18.37 -6.62
N GLY A 145 -18.68 -17.06 -6.61
CA GLY A 145 -19.98 -16.46 -6.93
C GLY A 145 -21.00 -16.28 -5.81
N ALA A 146 -21.04 -17.11 -4.78
CA ALA A 146 -22.17 -17.07 -3.83
C ALA A 146 -21.94 -16.25 -2.55
N PHE A 147 -20.69 -15.91 -2.21
CA PHE A 147 -20.38 -15.20 -0.96
C PHE A 147 -20.19 -13.68 -1.12
N PHE A 148 -20.05 -13.20 -2.37
CA PHE A 148 -19.73 -11.81 -2.69
C PHE A 148 -20.96 -10.91 -2.90
N GLU A 149 -22.15 -11.44 -3.19
CA GLU A 149 -23.34 -10.61 -3.39
C GLU A 149 -23.86 -9.97 -2.08
N THR A 150 -23.47 -10.50 -0.91
CA THR A 150 -23.93 -9.97 0.40
C THR A 150 -23.00 -8.88 0.98
N ILE A 151 -21.79 -8.69 0.44
CA ILE A 151 -20.88 -7.64 0.93
C ILE A 151 -20.81 -6.54 -0.13
N ARG A 152 -21.62 -5.50 0.10
CA ARG A 152 -21.90 -4.39 -0.83
C ARG A 152 -20.77 -3.36 -0.97
N HIS A 153 -19.57 -3.65 -0.44
CA HIS A 153 -18.41 -2.77 -0.53
C HIS A 153 -17.30 -3.44 -1.36
N PRO A 154 -16.79 -2.80 -2.44
CA PRO A 154 -15.65 -3.32 -3.17
C PRO A 154 -14.46 -3.40 -2.22
N LEU A 155 -14.00 -4.61 -1.91
CA LEU A 155 -12.85 -4.83 -1.03
C LEU A 155 -11.64 -4.05 -1.61
N ARG A 156 -11.20 -2.96 -0.99
CA ARG A 156 -10.15 -2.10 -1.56
C ARG A 156 -8.76 -2.72 -1.35
N HIS A 157 -7.81 -2.38 -2.24
CA HIS A 157 -6.41 -2.74 -2.08
C HIS A 157 -5.77 -1.70 -1.14
N GLN A 158 -5.38 -2.10 0.06
CA GLN A 158 -4.58 -1.26 0.94
C GLN A 158 -3.13 -1.67 0.76
N LEU A 159 -2.47 -1.04 -0.20
CA LEU A 159 -1.06 -1.26 -0.50
C LEU A 159 -0.22 -0.19 0.20
N ILE A 160 0.80 -0.64 0.91
CA ILE A 160 1.83 0.20 1.51
C ILE A 160 3.11 0.01 0.69
N PRO A 161 3.63 1.07 0.06
CA PRO A 161 4.92 1.00 -0.63
C PRO A 161 6.03 0.52 0.30
N TRP A 162 6.88 -0.38 -0.21
CA TRP A 162 7.96 -1.01 0.56
C TRP A 162 8.91 0.01 1.17
N GLN A 163 9.14 1.13 0.48
CA GLN A 163 10.04 2.20 0.93
C GLN A 163 9.59 2.86 2.26
N PHE A 164 8.33 2.73 2.64
CA PHE A 164 7.79 3.26 3.90
C PHE A 164 7.91 2.26 5.06
N LEU A 165 8.38 1.03 4.80
CA LEU A 165 8.57 0.01 5.81
C LEU A 165 10.01 0.03 6.33
N GLN A 166 10.17 0.29 7.61
CA GLN A 166 11.44 0.12 8.32
C GLN A 166 11.41 -1.12 9.20
N PRO A 167 12.45 -1.97 9.19
CA PRO A 167 12.58 -3.05 10.15
C PRO A 167 12.82 -2.49 11.56
N ILE A 168 12.04 -2.93 12.55
CA ILE A 168 12.45 -2.77 13.96
C ILE A 168 13.55 -3.82 14.21
N GLU A 169 14.72 -3.39 14.69
CA GLU A 169 15.86 -4.28 14.91
C GLU A 169 15.54 -5.42 15.89
N SER A 170 15.33 -6.62 15.33
CA SER A 170 15.85 -7.94 15.74
C SER A 170 15.06 -9.04 15.00
N ARG A 171 15.50 -9.40 13.79
CA ARG A 171 14.91 -10.47 12.95
C ARG A 171 13.40 -10.33 12.67
N LEU A 172 12.97 -9.23 12.04
CA LEU A 172 11.72 -9.09 11.25
C LEU A 172 10.39 -9.51 11.90
N ASP A 173 10.34 -9.67 13.22
CA ASP A 173 9.10 -10.02 13.89
C ASP A 173 8.12 -8.84 13.93
N ARG A 174 8.61 -7.63 13.70
CA ARG A 174 7.85 -6.38 13.64
C ARG A 174 8.44 -5.42 12.60
N LEU A 175 7.58 -4.87 11.74
CA LEU A 175 7.90 -3.78 10.82
C LEU A 175 7.27 -2.49 11.36
N THR A 176 7.90 -1.35 11.14
CA THR A 176 7.33 -0.03 11.42
C THR A 176 7.08 0.72 10.13
N LEU A 177 5.95 1.42 10.07
CA LEU A 177 5.72 2.44 9.05
C LEU A 177 6.55 3.67 9.41
N SER A 178 7.61 3.94 8.66
CA SER A 178 8.23 5.25 8.67
C SER A 178 7.66 6.05 7.51
N VAL A 179 6.62 6.83 7.79
CA VAL A 179 6.20 7.88 6.88
C VAL A 179 7.10 9.08 7.20
N SER A 180 8.13 9.32 6.38
CA SER A 180 8.87 10.59 6.45
C SER A 180 7.91 11.71 6.08
N ARG A 181 7.98 12.89 6.72
CA ARG A 181 7.20 14.07 6.29
C ARG A 181 7.40 14.34 4.79
N ASP A 182 8.64 14.17 4.30
CA ASP A 182 9.00 14.31 2.89
C ASP A 182 8.30 13.30 1.95
N ALA A 183 7.89 12.14 2.46
CA ALA A 183 7.24 11.11 1.67
C ALA A 183 5.72 11.31 1.52
N VAL A 184 5.12 12.12 2.41
CA VAL A 184 3.70 12.49 2.33
C VAL A 184 3.50 13.57 1.28
N SER A 185 4.41 14.55 1.24
CA SER A 185 4.43 15.62 0.23
C SER A 185 4.71 15.12 -1.19
N ASP A 186 5.24 13.90 -1.36
CA ASP A 186 5.46 13.24 -2.67
C ASP A 186 4.24 12.43 -3.15
N LEU A 187 3.22 12.24 -2.31
CA LEU A 187 1.99 11.52 -2.69
C LEU A 187 1.05 12.45 -3.45
N HIS A 188 0.32 11.90 -4.43
CA HIS A 188 -0.67 12.68 -5.14
C HIS A 188 -1.85 13.02 -4.21
N PRO A 189 -2.46 14.22 -4.30
CA PRO A 189 -3.56 14.63 -3.43
C PRO A 189 -4.72 13.63 -3.38
N ALA A 190 -5.10 13.07 -4.53
CA ALA A 190 -6.12 12.03 -4.62
C ALA A 190 -5.77 10.74 -3.84
N ASP A 191 -4.47 10.37 -3.77
CA ASP A 191 -4.03 9.22 -2.98
C ASP A 191 -4.11 9.50 -1.47
N LEU A 192 -3.82 10.75 -1.05
CA LEU A 192 -3.96 11.19 0.34
C LEU A 192 -5.42 11.20 0.77
N ALA A 193 -6.30 11.80 -0.03
CA ALA A 193 -7.74 11.79 0.19
C ALA A 193 -8.31 10.36 0.27
N GLN A 194 -7.78 9.46 -0.55
CA GLN A 194 -8.14 8.04 -0.51
C GLN A 194 -7.67 7.36 0.78
N ILE A 195 -6.46 7.63 1.27
CA ILE A 195 -6.00 7.14 2.57
C ILE A 195 -6.93 7.66 3.68
N MET A 196 -7.20 8.95 3.69
CA MET A 196 -8.06 9.62 4.68
C MET A 196 -9.48 9.05 4.70
N SER A 197 -10.06 8.77 3.54
CA SER A 197 -11.40 8.18 3.40
C SER A 197 -11.50 6.77 4.02
N ASP A 198 -10.39 6.04 4.05
CA ASP A 198 -10.33 4.69 4.64
C ASP A 198 -10.05 4.71 6.17
N LEU A 199 -9.71 5.87 6.74
CA LEU A 199 -9.49 6.07 8.17
C LEU A 199 -10.81 6.28 8.93
N ALA A 200 -10.83 5.84 10.19
CA ALA A 200 -11.90 6.22 11.12
C ALA A 200 -11.85 7.74 11.39
N PRO A 201 -12.96 8.40 11.76
CA PRO A 201 -13.01 9.86 11.91
C PRO A 201 -11.90 10.44 12.79
N GLU A 202 -11.68 9.86 13.99
CA GLU A 202 -10.62 10.28 14.91
C GLU A 202 -9.21 10.12 14.30
N GLU A 203 -8.95 8.99 13.62
CA GLU A 203 -7.67 8.73 12.96
C GLU A 203 -7.44 9.67 11.76
N ARG A 204 -8.51 10.06 11.06
CA ARG A 204 -8.47 10.97 9.93
C ARG A 204 -8.11 12.38 10.37
N GLN A 205 -8.70 12.84 11.46
CA GLN A 205 -8.39 14.14 12.06
C GLN A 205 -6.91 14.21 12.47
N ASP A 206 -6.45 13.22 13.24
CA ASP A 206 -5.05 13.12 13.67
C ASP A 206 -4.07 13.06 12.50
N PHE A 207 -4.45 12.41 11.39
CA PHE A 207 -3.63 12.33 10.19
C PHE A 207 -3.59 13.66 9.43
N PHE A 208 -4.75 14.30 9.26
CA PHE A 208 -4.88 15.57 8.55
C PHE A 208 -4.10 16.69 9.24
N GLU A 209 -4.15 16.75 10.58
CA GLU A 209 -3.40 17.73 11.38
C GLU A 209 -1.87 17.57 11.31
N LYS A 210 -1.37 16.42 10.84
CA LYS A 210 0.06 16.17 10.66
C LYS A 210 0.58 16.63 9.29
N LEU A 211 -0.31 16.94 8.35
CA LEU A 211 0.04 17.47 7.03
C LEU A 211 0.50 18.93 7.15
N ASP A 212 1.42 19.36 6.28
CA ASP A 212 1.65 20.79 6.09
C ASP A 212 0.46 21.44 5.36
N THR A 213 0.31 22.75 5.52
CA THR A 213 -0.86 23.51 5.07
C THR A 213 -1.13 23.37 3.57
N GLU A 214 -0.09 23.37 2.73
CA GLU A 214 -0.19 23.24 1.28
C GLU A 214 -0.70 21.84 0.90
N THR A 215 -0.06 20.80 1.43
CA THR A 215 -0.47 19.39 1.19
C THR A 215 -1.88 19.11 1.74
N ALA A 216 -2.24 19.72 2.88
CA ALA A 216 -3.56 19.59 3.48
C ALA A 216 -4.65 20.20 2.60
N ALA A 217 -4.41 21.38 2.02
CA ALA A 217 -5.35 22.05 1.12
C ALA A 217 -5.61 21.23 -0.14
N GLU A 218 -4.55 20.74 -0.79
CA GLU A 218 -4.67 19.89 -1.98
C GLU A 218 -5.42 18.58 -1.66
N ALA A 219 -5.10 17.93 -0.54
CA ALA A 219 -5.78 16.69 -0.14
C ALA A 219 -7.24 16.92 0.27
N LEU A 220 -7.55 18.06 0.88
CA LEU A 220 -8.90 18.42 1.30
C LEU A 220 -9.82 18.55 0.09
N HIS A 221 -9.37 19.21 -0.99
CA HIS A 221 -10.13 19.36 -2.24
C HIS A 221 -10.63 18.02 -2.79
N GLU A 222 -9.81 16.97 -2.70
CA GLU A 222 -10.10 15.66 -3.28
C GLU A 222 -11.04 14.79 -2.41
N LEU A 223 -11.45 15.27 -1.22
CA LEU A 223 -12.38 14.58 -0.33
C LEU A 223 -13.85 14.87 -0.69
N GLU A 224 -14.74 13.99 -0.25
CA GLU A 224 -16.18 14.22 -0.38
C GLU A 224 -16.61 15.42 0.49
N PRO A 225 -17.58 16.26 0.05
CA PRO A 225 -17.92 17.50 0.73
C PRO A 225 -18.30 17.35 2.20
N GLU A 226 -19.02 16.28 2.55
CA GLU A 226 -19.38 16.02 3.95
C GLU A 226 -18.15 15.77 4.83
N VAL A 227 -17.10 15.14 4.28
CA VAL A 227 -15.85 14.88 4.99
C VAL A 227 -15.02 16.15 5.14
N GLN A 228 -15.01 17.02 4.12
CA GLN A 228 -14.35 18.32 4.19
C GLN A 228 -14.93 19.17 5.33
N ALA A 229 -16.26 19.29 5.35
CA ALA A 229 -16.98 20.06 6.36
C ALA A 229 -16.74 19.51 7.78
N ASP A 230 -16.76 18.18 7.96
CA ASP A 230 -16.47 17.52 9.24
C ASP A 230 -15.05 17.87 9.76
N LEU A 231 -14.03 17.70 8.91
CA LEU A 231 -12.62 17.97 9.27
C LEU A 231 -12.39 19.44 9.65
N ILE A 232 -12.92 20.37 8.87
CA ILE A 232 -12.79 21.81 9.11
C ILE A 232 -13.58 22.26 10.34
N SER A 233 -14.73 21.64 10.59
CA SER A 233 -15.56 21.96 11.75
C SER A 233 -14.89 21.61 13.07
N GLU A 234 -14.25 20.44 13.13
CA GLU A 234 -13.56 19.93 14.32
C GLU A 234 -12.18 20.56 14.55
N MET A 235 -11.60 21.17 13.52
CA MET A 235 -10.29 21.82 13.59
C MET A 235 -10.31 23.18 14.29
N ASP A 236 -9.15 23.53 14.87
CA ASP A 236 -8.86 24.88 15.33
C ASP A 236 -9.02 25.90 14.19
N LYS A 237 -9.68 27.01 14.50
CA LYS A 237 -10.15 27.97 13.50
C LYS A 237 -9.01 28.71 12.80
N GLU A 238 -7.89 28.96 13.50
CA GLU A 238 -6.72 29.58 12.89
C GLU A 238 -6.08 28.63 11.87
N GLN A 239 -5.90 27.36 12.21
CA GLN A 239 -5.36 26.35 11.29
C GLN A 239 -6.28 26.09 10.09
N ALA A 240 -7.59 26.03 10.32
CA ALA A 240 -8.56 25.87 9.25
C ALA A 240 -8.54 27.06 8.28
N ALA A 241 -8.42 28.28 8.77
CA ALA A 241 -8.29 29.47 7.92
C ALA A 241 -7.03 29.38 7.05
N ASP A 242 -5.87 29.07 7.64
CA ASP A 242 -4.61 28.93 6.91
C ASP A 242 -4.70 27.89 5.78
N ILE A 243 -5.38 26.74 6.01
CA ILE A 243 -5.56 25.69 4.99
C ILE A 243 -6.47 26.16 3.87
N ILE A 244 -7.60 26.78 4.20
CA ILE A 244 -8.58 27.23 3.20
C ILE A 244 -8.00 28.36 2.33
N GLU A 245 -7.12 29.20 2.87
CA GLU A 245 -6.40 30.22 2.08
C GLU A 245 -5.46 29.65 1.03
N GLN A 246 -4.98 28.42 1.21
CA GLN A 246 -4.13 27.76 0.21
C GLN A 246 -4.95 27.08 -0.90
N MET A 247 -6.27 27.02 -0.77
CA MET A 247 -7.15 26.42 -1.78
C MET A 247 -7.49 27.43 -2.88
N PRO A 248 -7.77 26.96 -4.12
CA PRO A 248 -8.42 27.77 -5.14
C PRO A 248 -9.72 28.42 -4.61
N PRO A 249 -9.98 29.71 -4.90
CA PRO A 249 -11.11 30.44 -4.31
C PRO A 249 -12.49 29.81 -4.54
N ASP A 250 -12.68 29.14 -5.68
CA ASP A 250 -13.90 28.39 -6.01
C ASP A 250 -14.08 27.17 -5.12
N GLU A 251 -13.04 26.36 -4.96
CA GLU A 251 -13.07 25.17 -4.10
C GLU A 251 -13.19 25.56 -2.62
N ALA A 252 -12.53 26.64 -2.21
CA ALA A 252 -12.65 27.20 -0.86
C ALA A 252 -14.09 27.67 -0.58
N ALA A 253 -14.75 28.30 -1.56
CA ALA A 253 -16.14 28.72 -1.43
C ALA A 253 -17.08 27.52 -1.22
N ASP A 254 -16.88 26.42 -1.97
CA ASP A 254 -17.66 25.19 -1.81
C ASP A 254 -17.53 24.64 -0.38
N VAL A 255 -16.30 24.53 0.14
CA VAL A 255 -16.06 24.05 1.52
C VAL A 255 -16.73 24.96 2.54
N ILE A 256 -16.59 26.28 2.41
CA ILE A 256 -17.18 27.25 3.34
C ILE A 256 -18.72 27.22 3.29
N ALA A 257 -19.32 26.97 2.11
CA ALA A 257 -20.76 26.90 1.93
C ALA A 257 -21.41 25.73 2.70
N ASP A 258 -20.67 24.62 2.85
CA ASP A 258 -21.14 23.43 3.57
C ASP A 258 -20.95 23.51 5.10
N LEU A 259 -20.28 24.56 5.60
CA LEU A 259 -20.13 24.81 7.04
C LEU A 259 -21.36 25.50 7.65
N SER A 260 -21.41 25.51 8.99
CA SER A 260 -22.37 26.36 9.69
C SER A 260 -22.05 27.85 9.44
N ALA A 261 -23.09 28.68 9.29
CA ALA A 261 -22.92 30.11 9.04
C ALA A 261 -22.03 30.82 10.08
N GLU A 262 -22.06 30.33 11.33
CA GLU A 262 -21.23 30.83 12.43
C GLU A 262 -19.75 30.50 12.19
N LYS A 263 -19.42 29.25 11.88
CA LYS A 263 -18.04 28.81 11.60
C LYS A 263 -17.51 29.46 10.32
N ALA A 264 -18.30 29.50 9.24
CA ALA A 264 -17.95 30.16 8.00
C ALA A 264 -17.55 31.63 8.22
N GLN A 265 -18.35 32.37 9.00
CA GLN A 265 -18.06 33.77 9.31
C GLN A 265 -16.81 33.94 10.19
N GLU A 266 -16.56 33.03 11.12
CA GLU A 266 -15.34 33.03 11.93
C GLU A 266 -14.10 32.81 11.08
N LEU A 267 -14.12 31.85 10.16
CA LEU A 267 -12.99 31.56 9.27
C LEU A 267 -12.70 32.74 8.36
N LEU A 268 -13.71 33.29 7.66
CA LEU A 268 -13.56 34.46 6.79
C LEU A 268 -13.02 35.71 7.52
N GLN A 269 -13.20 35.83 8.83
CA GLN A 269 -12.65 36.94 9.63
C GLN A 269 -11.17 36.75 9.99
N LEU A 270 -10.72 35.51 10.07
CA LEU A 270 -9.33 35.17 10.37
C LEU A 270 -8.46 35.23 9.11
N MET A 271 -9.08 35.05 7.94
CA MET A 271 -8.38 35.05 6.67
C MET A 271 -7.87 36.43 6.24
N GLU A 272 -6.88 36.44 5.36
CA GLU A 272 -6.42 37.63 4.67
C GLU A 272 -7.57 38.27 3.88
N LYS A 273 -7.61 39.60 3.91
CA LYS A 273 -8.75 40.37 3.40
C LYS A 273 -9.01 40.15 1.89
N GLU A 274 -7.95 39.92 1.12
CA GLU A 274 -8.05 39.70 -0.33
C GLU A 274 -8.67 38.32 -0.61
N GLU A 275 -8.12 37.26 -0.03
CA GLU A 275 -8.64 35.88 -0.15
C GLU A 275 -10.09 35.76 0.36
N ALA A 276 -10.37 36.33 1.54
CA ALA A 276 -11.73 36.33 2.11
C ALA A 276 -12.73 37.06 1.21
N GLN A 277 -12.29 38.10 0.49
CA GLN A 277 -13.16 38.83 -0.42
C GLN A 277 -13.48 38.00 -1.66
N ASP A 278 -12.47 37.34 -2.25
CA ASP A 278 -12.66 36.49 -3.44
C ASP A 278 -13.63 35.34 -3.16
N ILE A 279 -13.44 34.64 -2.03
CA ILE A 279 -14.36 33.58 -1.58
C ILE A 279 -15.76 34.15 -1.32
N HIS A 280 -15.86 35.31 -0.68
CA HIS A 280 -17.16 35.91 -0.38
C HIS A 280 -17.94 36.31 -1.63
N GLU A 281 -17.27 36.80 -2.67
CA GLU A 281 -17.90 37.10 -3.96
C GLU A 281 -18.47 35.83 -4.61
N LEU A 282 -17.74 34.71 -4.55
CA LEU A 282 -18.17 33.43 -5.11
C LEU A 282 -19.37 32.83 -4.38
N LEU A 283 -19.43 32.93 -3.05
CA LEU A 283 -20.57 32.48 -2.24
C LEU A 283 -21.90 33.19 -2.57
N HIS A 284 -21.88 34.40 -3.16
CA HIS A 284 -23.09 35.11 -3.60
C HIS A 284 -23.53 34.75 -5.03
N HIS A 285 -22.73 33.96 -5.75
CA HIS A 285 -22.95 33.63 -7.16
C HIS A 285 -23.49 32.20 -7.41
N GLU A 286 -23.66 31.40 -6.36
CA GLU A 286 -24.38 30.11 -6.36
C GLU A 286 -25.81 30.21 -5.83
#